data_AF-A0A6N9D1Y5-F1
#
_entry.id   AF-A0A6N9D1Y5-F1
#
_cell.length_a   1.000
_cell.length_b   1.000
_cell.length_c   1.000
_cell.angle_alpha   90.00
_cell.angle_beta   90.00
_cell.angle_gamma   90.00
#
_symmetry.space_group_name_H-M   'P 1'
#
loop_
_entity.id
_entity.type
_entity.pdbx_description
1 polymer ?
#
loop_
_entity_poly.entity_id
_entity_poly.type
_entity_poly.pdbx_seq_one_letter_code
_entity_poly.pdbx_strand_id
1 'polypeptide(L)' 'MRRKERGIHNFFANDPEAADWQAWGRRSSSITRRGFVTGLSTLSTLVGARIVFAN' A
#
# COMPACT_ATOMS: atom_id res chain seq x y z
N MET A 1 9.84 -31.63 -9.86
CA MET A 1 8.96 -30.81 -9.01
C MET A 1 8.46 -29.61 -9.82
N ARG A 2 7.15 -29.41 -9.98
CA ARG A 2 6.61 -28.21 -10.66
C ARG A 2 6.74 -27.01 -9.73
N ARG A 3 7.22 -25.87 -10.25
CA ARG A 3 7.29 -24.61 -9.52
C ARG A 3 5.87 -24.20 -9.16
N LYS A 4 5.57 -23.99 -7.87
CA LYS A 4 4.29 -23.42 -7.46
C LYS A 4 4.31 -21.94 -7.83
N GLU A 5 3.69 -21.60 -8.95
CA GLU A 5 3.53 -20.22 -9.39
C GLU A 5 2.22 -19.69 -8.81
N ARG A 6 2.31 -18.61 -8.03
CA ARG A 6 1.16 -17.89 -7.50
C ARG A 6 1.09 -16.55 -8.23
N GLY A 7 -0.07 -16.23 -8.81
CA GLY A 7 -0.28 -14.93 -9.45
C GLY A 7 -0.16 -13.78 -8.46
N ILE A 8 0.32 -12.63 -8.93
CA ILE A 8 0.60 -11.47 -8.07
C ILE A 8 -0.62 -11.03 -7.26
N HIS A 9 -1.83 -11.05 -7.84
CA HIS A 9 -3.05 -10.70 -7.12
C HIS A 9 -3.32 -11.61 -5.92
N ASN A 10 -3.22 -12.92 -6.11
CA ASN A 10 -3.36 -13.90 -5.02
C ASN A 10 -2.23 -13.81 -4.00
N PHE A 11 -1.07 -13.28 -4.38
CA PHE A 11 0.03 -13.05 -3.46
C PHE A 11 -0.22 -11.84 -2.55
N PHE A 12 -0.82 -10.76 -3.08
CA PHE A 12 -1.16 -9.54 -2.32
C PHE A 12 -2.53 -9.56 -1.63
N ALA A 13 -3.39 -10.55 -1.91
CA ALA A 13 -4.79 -10.55 -1.47
C ALA A 13 -5.01 -10.60 0.05
N ASN A 14 -4.15 -11.29 0.79
CA ASN A 14 -4.35 -11.51 2.23
C ASN A 14 -3.63 -10.48 3.09
N ASP A 15 -2.32 -10.29 2.85
CA ASP A 15 -1.48 -9.36 3.60
C ASP A 15 -0.58 -8.62 2.61
N PRO A 16 -1.01 -7.44 2.16
CA PRO A 16 -0.28 -6.66 1.18
C PRO A 16 1.07 -6.18 1.71
N GLU A 17 1.20 -5.91 3.01
CA GLU A 17 2.43 -5.39 3.62
C GLU A 17 3.49 -6.48 3.76
N ALA A 18 3.11 -7.66 4.25
CA ALA A 18 4.00 -8.81 4.29
C ALA A 18 4.43 -9.25 2.88
N ALA A 19 3.51 -9.21 1.92
CA ALA A 19 3.81 -9.48 0.51
C ALA A 19 4.80 -8.46 -0.08
N ASP A 20 4.66 -7.17 0.26
CA ASP A 20 5.59 -6.10 -0.18
C ASP A 20 7.00 -6.33 0.38
N TRP A 21 7.10 -6.72 1.64
CA TRP A 21 8.36 -7.08 2.30
C TRP A 21 8.99 -8.32 1.67
N GLN A 22 8.22 -9.37 1.43
CA GLN A 22 8.73 -10.63 0.89
C GLN A 22 9.15 -10.52 -0.58
N ALA A 23 8.47 -9.69 -1.38
CA ALA A 23 8.81 -9.49 -2.79
C ALA A 23 9.96 -8.50 -3.01
N TRP A 24 10.06 -7.45 -2.19
CA TRP A 24 10.97 -6.32 -2.46
C TRP A 24 11.85 -5.89 -1.28
N GLY A 25 11.74 -6.54 -0.12
CA GLY A 25 12.58 -6.24 1.06
C GLY A 25 12.34 -4.84 1.64
N ARG A 26 11.18 -4.23 1.37
CA ARG A 26 10.82 -2.87 1.81
C ARG A 26 9.58 -2.90 2.70
N ARG A 27 9.56 -2.06 3.74
CA ARG A 27 8.42 -1.93 4.67
C ARG A 27 7.68 -0.63 4.40
N SER A 28 6.35 -0.71 4.31
CA SER A 28 5.51 0.48 4.38
C SER A 28 5.68 1.13 5.76
N SER A 29 5.98 2.42 5.76
CA SER A 29 6.01 3.23 6.99
C SER A 29 5.07 4.41 6.80
N SER A 30 4.32 4.76 7.85
CA SER A 30 3.44 5.94 7.87
C SER A 30 4.21 7.24 7.61
N ILE A 31 5.51 7.26 7.89
CA ILE A 31 6.44 8.37 7.62
C ILE A 31 7.00 8.34 6.19
N THR A 32 6.91 7.20 5.49
CA THR A 32 7.38 7.11 4.09
C THR A 32 6.32 7.59 3.10
N ARG A 33 6.75 7.97 1.90
CA ARG A 33 5.93 8.57 0.83
C ARG A 33 4.56 7.89 0.60
N ARG A 34 4.45 6.56 0.73
CA ARG A 34 3.15 5.84 0.64
C ARG A 34 2.26 6.05 1.85
N GLY A 35 2.81 6.03 3.07
CA GLY A 35 2.09 6.35 4.29
C GLY A 35 1.55 7.78 4.29
N PHE A 36 2.34 8.71 3.75
CA PHE A 36 1.89 10.08 3.49
C PHE A 36 0.71 10.12 2.51
N VAL A 37 0.77 9.43 1.36
CA VAL A 37 -0.34 9.38 0.38
C VAL A 37 -1.60 8.77 0.98
N THR A 38 -1.50 7.69 1.76
CA THR A 38 -2.67 7.08 2.43
C THR A 38 -3.24 7.99 3.52
N GLY A 39 -2.40 8.69 4.29
CA GLY A 39 -2.86 9.66 5.29
C GLY A 39 -3.35 11.00 4.72
N LEU A 40 -3.06 11.27 3.44
CA LEU A 40 -3.39 12.52 2.77
C LEU A 40 -4.90 12.73 2.67
N SER A 41 -5.66 11.66 2.42
CA SER A 41 -7.13 11.72 2.36
C SER A 41 -7.73 12.14 3.71
N THR A 42 -7.31 11.51 4.81
CA THR A 42 -7.73 11.86 6.17
C THR A 42 -7.37 13.30 6.53
N LEU A 43 -6.16 13.75 6.18
CA LEU A 43 -5.72 15.13 6.40
C LEU A 43 -6.54 16.14 5.56
N SER A 44 -6.87 15.78 4.32
CA SER A 44 -7.72 16.55 3.42
C SER A 44 -9.08 16.84 4.06
N THR A 45 -9.70 15.80 4.64
CA THR A 45 -11.01 15.90 5.29
C THR A 45 -10.95 16.76 6.54
N LEU A 46 -9.89 16.63 7.36
CA LEU A 46 -9.70 17.40 8.59
C LEU A 46 -9.47 18.90 8.34
N VAL A 47 -8.75 19.25 7.27
CA VAL A 47 -8.41 20.64 6.92
C VAL A 47 -9.50 21.28 6.04
N GLY A 48 -10.50 20.51 5.58
CA GLY A 48 -11.53 20.99 4.66
C GLY A 48 -10.99 21.29 3.25
N ALA A 49 -9.78 20.84 2.94
CA ALA A 49 -9.18 21.00 1.63
C ALA A 49 -9.65 19.86 0.72
N ARG A 50 -10.15 20.16 -0.47
CA ARG A 50 -10.52 19.13 -1.46
C ARG A 50 -9.28 18.73 -2.27
N ILE A 51 -8.72 17.55 -2.03
CA ILE A 51 -7.63 17.01 -2.84
C ILE A 51 -8.21 16.23 -4.02
N VAL A 52 -7.96 16.72 -5.24
CA VAL A 52 -8.60 16.28 -6.49
C VAL A 52 -8.18 14.87 -6.95
N PHE A 53 -7.13 14.30 -6.35
CA PHE A 53 -6.57 12.99 -6.71
C PHE A 53 -6.96 11.84 -5.76
N ALA A 54 -7.77 12.11 -4.73
CA ALA A 54 -8.32 11.07 -3.86
C ALA A 54 -9.72 10.69 -4.38
N ASN A 55 -9.79 9.61 -5.17
CA ASN A 55 -11.03 8.87 -5.42
C ASN A 55 -11.08 7.68 -4.48
#